data_AF-A0A1I0AIL9-F1
#
_entry.id   AF-A0A1I0AIL9-F1
#
_cell.length_a   1.000
_cell.length_b   1.000
_cell.length_c   1.000
_cell.angle_alpha   90.00
_cell.angle_beta   90.00
_cell.angle_gamma   90.00
#
_symmetry.space_group_name_H-M   'P 1'
#
loop_
_entity.id
_entity.type
_entity.pdbx_description
1 polymer ?
#
loop_
_entity_poly.entity_id
_entity_poly.type
_entity_poly.pdbx_seq_one_letter_code
_entity_poly.pdbx_strand_id
1 'polypeptide(L)'
;MKVVLIFCAFSLVSTQLTAKADERITFGVGLGHSYSGLGANLGYQTEESFTYLSAGCVGYSTLKGSTCGAGIGWVTTALSQGDNHHGIGAYAGVVGVEQGVFDNEAVYGAAITYHYFFNTIAEPGFNLGFSVAGGTVESEFELVPLISFGYQF
;
A
#
# COMPACT_ATOMS: atom_id res chain seq x y z
N MET A 1 -30.03 -6.93 33.04
CA MET A 1 -28.61 -6.80 32.64
C MET A 1 -28.53 -5.66 31.65
N LYS A 2 -27.83 -4.57 32.01
CA LYS A 2 -27.86 -3.29 31.28
C LYS A 2 -26.96 -3.38 30.05
N VAL A 3 -27.56 -3.11 28.90
CA VAL A 3 -26.91 -2.89 27.60
C VAL A 3 -26.08 -1.62 27.69
N VAL A 4 -24.78 -1.71 27.39
CA VAL A 4 -23.90 -0.55 27.21
C VAL A 4 -23.51 -0.51 25.74
N LEU A 5 -24.32 0.22 24.96
CA LEU A 5 -24.04 0.63 23.59
C LEU A 5 -23.14 1.86 23.65
N ILE A 6 -21.83 1.67 23.44
CA ILE A 6 -20.88 2.77 23.26
C ILE A 6 -21.01 3.24 21.81
N PHE A 7 -21.83 4.27 21.62
CA PHE A 7 -21.93 5.04 20.39
C PHE A 7 -20.75 6.02 20.37
N CYS A 8 -19.62 5.63 19.77
CA CYS A 8 -18.52 6.56 19.51
C CYS A 8 -18.96 7.55 18.44
N ALA A 9 -19.23 8.79 18.87
CA ALA A 9 -19.54 9.92 18.02
C ALA A 9 -18.34 10.25 17.12
N PHE A 10 -18.42 9.81 15.86
CA PHE A 10 -17.53 10.25 14.80
C PHE A 10 -18.00 11.64 14.34
N SER A 11 -17.58 12.68 15.06
CA SER A 11 -17.77 14.06 14.61
C SER A 11 -16.93 14.28 13.35
N LEU A 12 -17.58 14.19 12.19
CA LEU A 12 -17.07 14.69 10.92
C LEU A 12 -16.78 16.19 11.05
N VAL A 13 -15.52 16.53 11.26
CA VAL A 13 -15.00 17.86 10.97
C VAL A 13 -14.82 17.94 9.45
N SER A 14 -15.81 18.51 8.78
CA SER A 14 -15.73 18.85 7.35
C SER A 14 -14.86 20.10 7.17
N THR A 15 -13.54 19.93 7.17
CA THR A 15 -12.63 20.93 6.62
C THR A 15 -12.80 20.94 5.11
N GLN A 16 -13.33 22.04 4.57
CA GLN A 16 -13.29 22.31 3.14
C GLN A 16 -11.83 22.53 2.74
N LEU A 17 -11.19 21.49 2.18
CA LEU A 17 -9.92 21.65 1.48
C LEU A 17 -10.20 22.42 0.19
N THR A 18 -9.80 23.69 0.16
CA THR A 18 -9.69 24.43 -1.10
C THR A 18 -8.46 23.89 -1.83
N ALA A 19 -8.66 22.88 -2.67
CA ALA A 19 -7.63 22.35 -3.57
C ALA A 19 -7.24 23.45 -4.59
N LYS A 20 -5.96 23.81 -4.61
CA LYS A 20 -5.37 24.60 -5.69
C LYS A 20 -4.27 23.74 -6.32
N ALA A 21 -4.43 23.50 -7.63
CA ALA A 21 -3.80 22.45 -8.44
C ALA A 21 -4.33 21.04 -8.10
N ASP A 22 -4.38 20.13 -9.08
CA ASP A 22 -5.21 18.91 -9.15
C ASP A 22 -4.80 17.79 -8.16
N GLU A 23 -4.79 18.13 -6.88
CA GLU A 23 -4.36 17.30 -5.76
C GLU A 23 -5.58 16.58 -5.19
N ARG A 24 -5.54 15.25 -5.15
CA ARG A 24 -6.69 14.41 -4.76
C ARG A 24 -6.30 13.42 -3.68
N ILE A 25 -7.19 13.25 -2.69
CA ILE A 25 -7.13 12.12 -1.78
C ILE A 25 -7.75 10.93 -2.52
N THR A 26 -7.02 9.83 -2.57
CA THR A 26 -7.43 8.62 -3.25
C THR A 26 -7.37 7.43 -2.31
N PHE A 27 -8.22 6.45 -2.57
CA PHE A 27 -8.25 5.18 -1.86
C PHE A 27 -8.09 4.05 -2.87
N GLY A 28 -7.41 2.97 -2.50
CA GLY A 28 -7.20 1.84 -3.38
C GLY A 28 -7.31 0.52 -2.65
N VAL A 29 -7.62 -0.54 -3.40
CA VAL A 29 -7.62 -1.92 -2.90
C VAL A 29 -6.88 -2.82 -3.88
N GLY A 30 -6.21 -3.84 -3.36
CA GLY A 30 -5.46 -4.73 -4.22
C GLY A 30 -4.59 -5.71 -3.45
N LEU A 31 -3.67 -6.30 -4.21
CA LEU A 31 -2.63 -7.21 -3.77
C LEU A 31 -1.25 -6.63 -4.09
N GLY A 32 -0.30 -6.77 -3.17
CA GLY A 32 1.08 -6.34 -3.35
C GLY A 32 1.56 -5.31 -2.32
N HIS A 33 2.78 -4.80 -2.47
CA HIS A 33 3.37 -3.86 -1.50
C HIS A 33 2.59 -2.55 -1.39
N SER A 34 2.01 -2.05 -2.49
CA SER A 34 1.16 -0.85 -2.45
C SER A 34 -0.13 -1.02 -1.63
N TYR A 35 -0.43 -2.23 -1.18
CA TYR A 35 -1.60 -2.60 -0.39
C TYR A 35 -1.22 -3.39 0.87
N SER A 36 0.08 -3.42 1.24
CA SER A 36 0.61 -4.23 2.37
C SER A 36 0.19 -5.70 2.30
N GLY A 37 0.29 -6.32 1.12
CA GLY A 37 -0.25 -7.66 0.84
C GLY A 37 -1.63 -7.57 0.20
N LEU A 38 -2.59 -8.39 0.62
CA LEU A 38 -4.00 -8.21 0.29
C LEU A 38 -4.58 -7.16 1.23
N GLY A 39 -4.94 -5.99 0.71
CA GLY A 39 -5.35 -4.88 1.55
C GLY A 39 -5.76 -3.64 0.78
N ALA A 40 -5.52 -2.50 1.42
CA ALA A 40 -5.93 -1.20 0.93
C ALA A 40 -4.85 -0.14 1.12
N ASN A 41 -4.96 0.94 0.36
CA ASN A 41 -4.18 2.15 0.55
C ASN A 41 -5.05 3.40 0.62
N LEU A 42 -4.52 4.42 1.28
CA LEU A 42 -5.04 5.77 1.30
C LEU A 42 -3.87 6.69 0.95
N GLY A 43 -4.04 7.52 -0.05
CA GLY A 43 -2.94 8.35 -0.51
C GLY A 43 -3.35 9.71 -1.01
N TYR A 44 -2.32 10.49 -1.24
CA TYR A 44 -2.33 11.80 -1.83
C TYR A 44 -1.73 11.70 -3.23
N GLN A 45 -2.49 12.13 -4.22
CA GLN A 45 -2.13 11.98 -5.63
C GLN A 45 -2.08 13.34 -6.32
N THR A 46 -1.09 13.51 -7.17
CA THR A 46 -0.94 14.62 -8.12
C THR A 46 -0.88 14.06 -9.54
N GLU A 47 -0.76 14.93 -10.54
CA GLU A 47 -0.60 14.52 -11.95
C GLU A 47 0.58 13.57 -12.19
N GLU A 48 1.64 13.65 -11.37
CA GLU A 48 2.89 12.89 -11.59
C GLU A 48 3.38 12.11 -10.36
N SER A 49 2.62 12.13 -9.26
CA SER A 49 3.05 11.47 -8.02
C SER A 49 1.90 10.90 -7.20
N PHE A 50 2.22 9.88 -6.42
CA PHE A 50 1.29 9.21 -5.52
C PHE A 50 2.02 8.79 -4.24
N THR A 51 1.72 9.44 -3.12
CA THR A 51 2.23 9.08 -1.79
C THR A 51 1.10 8.46 -0.99
N TYR A 52 1.32 7.32 -0.35
CA TYR A 52 0.24 6.56 0.28
C TYR A 52 0.67 5.88 1.57
N LEU A 53 -0.31 5.68 2.45
CA LEU A 53 -0.27 4.71 3.53
C LEU A 53 -1.04 3.47 3.09
N SER A 54 -0.61 2.29 3.53
CA SER A 54 -1.28 1.03 3.23
C SER A 54 -1.38 0.15 4.46
N ALA A 55 -2.39 -0.72 4.47
CA ALA A 55 -2.58 -1.74 5.48
C ALA A 55 -3.24 -2.98 4.85
N GLY A 56 -2.78 -4.16 5.24
CA GLY A 56 -3.18 -5.41 4.62
C GLY A 56 -2.55 -6.62 5.28
N CYS A 57 -2.83 -7.79 4.70
CA CYS A 57 -2.26 -9.05 5.18
C CYS A 57 -1.40 -9.71 4.10
N VAL A 58 -0.20 -10.11 4.49
CA VAL A 58 0.84 -10.69 3.63
C VAL A 58 0.87 -12.22 3.67
N GLY A 59 0.20 -12.83 4.64
CA GLY A 59 0.11 -14.28 4.74
C GLY A 59 -1.07 -14.73 5.58
N TYR A 60 -1.50 -15.97 5.35
CA TYR A 60 -2.50 -16.66 6.15
C TYR A 60 -2.11 -18.12 6.31
N SER A 61 -2.29 -18.65 7.53
CA SER A 61 -2.16 -20.07 7.83
C SER A 61 -3.32 -20.52 8.71
N THR A 62 -3.86 -21.71 8.45
CA THR A 62 -4.92 -22.31 9.26
C THR A 62 -4.51 -22.50 10.73
N LEU A 63 -3.21 -22.68 11.00
CA LEU A 63 -2.69 -22.92 12.35
C LEU A 63 -2.32 -21.63 13.09
N LYS A 64 -1.90 -20.59 12.37
CA LYS A 64 -1.28 -19.37 12.95
C LYS A 64 -2.06 -18.08 12.66
N GLY A 65 -3.12 -18.15 11.86
CA GLY A 65 -3.92 -16.98 11.50
C GLY A 65 -3.30 -16.13 10.39
N SER A 66 -3.70 -14.86 10.35
CA SER A 66 -3.27 -13.87 9.35
C SER A 66 -2.12 -13.02 9.86
N THR A 67 -1.07 -12.87 9.05
CA THR A 67 0.01 -11.92 9.30
C THR A 67 -0.26 -10.63 8.54
N CYS A 68 -0.49 -9.55 9.29
CA CYS A 68 -0.91 -8.26 8.75
C CYS A 68 0.04 -7.16 9.19
N GLY A 69 0.11 -6.10 8.40
CA GLY A 69 0.99 -4.99 8.64
C GLY A 69 0.56 -3.75 7.87
N ALA A 70 1.39 -2.72 7.98
CA ALA A 70 1.19 -1.45 7.31
C ALA A 70 2.49 -1.01 6.63
N GLY A 71 2.36 -0.02 5.75
CA GLY A 71 3.48 0.58 5.07
C GLY A 71 3.17 1.96 4.51
N ILE A 72 4.20 2.66 4.10
CA ILE A 72 4.15 3.93 3.39
C ILE A 72 4.88 3.76 2.06
N GLY A 73 4.39 4.41 1.02
CA GLY A 73 5.07 4.41 -0.27
C GLY A 73 4.90 5.71 -1.03
N TRP A 74 5.73 5.85 -2.04
CA TRP A 74 5.73 6.96 -2.98
C TRP A 74 6.02 6.42 -4.39
N VAL A 75 5.26 6.88 -5.37
CA VAL A 75 5.43 6.57 -6.79
C VAL A 75 5.47 7.88 -7.56
N THR A 76 6.34 7.98 -8.56
CA THR A 76 6.37 9.11 -9.49
C THR A 76 6.42 8.64 -10.94
N THR A 77 5.75 9.39 -11.81
CA THR A 77 5.80 9.24 -13.28
C THR A 77 6.66 10.31 -13.94
N ALA A 78 7.23 11.28 -13.21
CA ALA A 78 7.98 12.40 -13.80
C ALA A 78 9.17 11.97 -14.68
N LEU A 79 9.63 10.72 -14.53
CA LEU A 79 10.72 10.14 -15.32
C LEU A 79 10.27 9.60 -16.70
N SER A 80 8.97 9.57 -17.00
CA SER A 80 8.40 8.88 -18.16
C SER A 80 8.21 9.76 -19.42
N GLN A 81 8.83 10.93 -19.51
CA GLN A 81 8.74 11.83 -20.68
C GLN A 81 7.29 12.19 -21.10
N GLY A 82 6.41 12.42 -20.12
CA GLY A 82 5.02 12.83 -20.34
C GLY A 82 3.99 11.70 -20.42
N ASP A 83 4.43 10.45 -20.26
CA ASP A 83 3.55 9.29 -20.18
C ASP A 83 3.25 8.89 -18.72
N ASN A 84 2.17 9.43 -18.15
CA ASN A 84 1.81 9.19 -16.75
C ASN A 84 1.22 7.80 -16.46
N HIS A 85 1.35 6.84 -17.39
CA HIS A 85 1.01 5.43 -17.14
C HIS A 85 2.14 4.68 -16.43
N HIS A 86 3.39 5.11 -16.54
CA HIS A 86 4.56 4.40 -16.00
C HIS A 86 5.14 5.09 -14.77
N GLY A 87 5.01 4.44 -13.60
CA GLY A 87 5.52 4.95 -12.34
C GLY A 87 6.69 4.12 -11.80
N ILE A 88 7.68 4.78 -11.21
CA ILE A 88 8.73 4.16 -10.38
C ILE A 88 8.56 4.69 -8.97
N GLY A 89 8.80 3.85 -7.97
CA GLY A 89 8.56 4.21 -6.59
C GLY A 89 9.43 3.50 -5.58
N ALA A 90 9.18 3.87 -4.33
CA ALA A 90 9.73 3.24 -3.16
C ALA A 90 8.61 2.94 -2.16
N TYR A 91 8.80 1.88 -1.38
CA TYR A 91 7.88 1.46 -0.34
C TYR A 91 8.69 1.08 0.90
N ALA A 92 8.17 1.36 2.09
CA ALA A 92 8.69 0.90 3.36
C ALA A 92 7.54 0.41 4.25
N GLY A 93 7.65 -0.79 4.78
CA GLY A 93 6.56 -1.42 5.52
C GLY A 93 6.71 -2.92 5.59
N VAL A 94 5.59 -3.63 5.74
CA VAL A 94 5.57 -5.09 5.69
C VAL A 94 5.91 -5.57 4.28
N VAL A 95 6.92 -6.44 4.16
CA VAL A 95 7.45 -6.98 2.89
C VAL A 95 7.40 -8.51 2.83
N GLY A 96 7.08 -9.18 3.94
CA GLY A 96 7.06 -10.63 3.98
C GLY A 96 6.58 -11.20 5.31
N VAL A 97 6.71 -12.51 5.44
CA VAL A 97 6.35 -13.28 6.64
C VAL A 97 7.48 -14.21 7.00
N GLU A 98 7.94 -14.14 8.24
CA GLU A 98 8.85 -15.10 8.83
C GLU A 98 8.04 -16.20 9.54
N GLN A 99 8.31 -17.46 9.21
CA GLN A 99 7.58 -18.59 9.77
C GLN A 99 8.24 -19.06 11.07
N GLY A 100 7.78 -18.54 12.22
CA GLY A 100 8.20 -19.03 13.54
C GLY A 100 7.54 -20.36 13.90
N VAL A 101 8.01 -21.06 14.94
CA VAL A 101 7.43 -22.36 15.33
C VAL A 101 5.99 -22.24 15.83
N PHE A 102 5.67 -21.14 16.54
CA PHE A 102 4.37 -20.93 17.19
C PHE A 102 3.54 -19.79 16.58
N ASP A 103 4.18 -18.85 15.90
CA ASP A 103 3.51 -17.70 15.28
C ASP A 103 4.24 -17.30 13.99
N ASN A 104 3.56 -16.55 13.12
CA ASN A 104 4.13 -15.95 11.93
C ASN A 104 4.37 -14.46 12.19
N GLU A 105 5.61 -14.01 12.01
CA GLU A 105 5.96 -12.61 12.24
C GLU A 105 6.02 -11.82 10.93
N ALA A 106 5.57 -10.57 10.97
CA ALA A 106 5.63 -9.68 9.83
C ALA A 106 7.07 -9.19 9.64
N VAL A 107 7.64 -9.43 8.46
CA VAL A 107 8.96 -8.92 8.10
C VAL A 107 8.81 -7.50 7.59
N TYR A 108 9.50 -6.55 8.22
CA TYR A 108 9.52 -5.14 7.79
C TYR A 108 10.79 -4.83 7.01
N GLY A 109 10.63 -4.03 5.97
CA GLY A 109 11.71 -3.72 5.04
C GLY A 109 11.35 -2.59 4.10
N ALA A 110 12.07 -2.53 2.97
CA ALA A 110 11.86 -1.53 1.93
C ALA A 110 11.87 -2.18 0.54
N ALA A 111 11.20 -1.56 -0.42
CA ALA A 111 11.12 -2.05 -1.79
C ALA A 111 11.29 -0.91 -2.80
N ILE A 112 11.89 -1.23 -3.94
CA ILE A 112 11.76 -0.42 -5.16
C ILE A 112 10.61 -1.00 -5.97
N THR A 113 9.76 -0.11 -6.48
CA THR A 113 8.54 -0.50 -7.18
C THR A 113 8.47 0.11 -8.58
N TYR A 114 7.79 -0.59 -9.46
CA TYR A 114 7.36 -0.13 -10.76
C TYR A 114 5.86 -0.38 -10.89
N HIS A 115 5.13 0.56 -11.47
CA HIS A 115 3.70 0.51 -11.67
C HIS A 115 3.34 0.91 -13.10
N TYR A 116 2.39 0.19 -13.68
CA TYR A 116 1.65 0.57 -14.86
C TYR A 116 0.21 0.90 -14.46
N PHE A 117 -0.21 2.14 -14.65
CA PHE A 117 -1.57 2.60 -14.43
C PHE A 117 -2.33 2.60 -15.75
N PHE A 118 -3.51 1.97 -15.80
CA PHE A 118 -4.25 1.83 -17.07
C PHE A 118 -4.90 3.13 -17.54
N ASN A 119 -5.20 4.05 -16.63
CA ASN A 119 -5.85 5.33 -16.91
C ASN A 119 -4.95 6.53 -16.60
N THR A 120 -3.63 6.34 -16.46
CA THR A 120 -2.63 7.20 -15.79
C THR A 120 -2.63 7.08 -14.25
N ILE A 121 -1.54 7.52 -13.59
CA ILE A 121 -1.60 8.00 -12.19
C ILE A 121 -2.62 9.16 -12.15
N ALA A 122 -3.00 9.83 -11.09
CA ALA A 122 -4.04 10.90 -11.08
C ALA A 122 -5.49 10.51 -11.44
N GLU A 123 -5.75 9.48 -12.24
CA GLU A 123 -7.11 9.06 -12.63
C GLU A 123 -7.48 7.68 -12.04
N PRO A 124 -8.76 7.46 -11.68
CA PRO A 124 -9.21 6.19 -11.15
C PRO A 124 -9.04 5.06 -12.17
N GLY A 125 -8.56 3.90 -11.73
CA GLY A 125 -8.39 2.77 -12.62
C GLY A 125 -7.57 1.62 -12.03
N PHE A 126 -7.43 0.58 -12.84
CA PHE A 126 -6.57 -0.54 -12.50
C PHE A 126 -5.09 -0.15 -12.61
N ASN A 127 -4.27 -0.81 -11.81
CA ASN A 127 -2.82 -0.77 -11.94
C ASN A 127 -2.21 -2.17 -11.77
N LEU A 128 -1.08 -2.38 -12.43
CA LEU A 128 -0.25 -3.58 -12.34
C LEU A 128 1.15 -3.13 -11.94
N GLY A 129 1.78 -3.83 -11.00
CA GLY A 129 3.11 -3.46 -10.52
C GLY A 129 4.05 -4.63 -10.38
N PHE A 130 5.33 -4.30 -10.33
CA PHE A 130 6.41 -5.20 -9.96
C PHE A 130 7.27 -4.52 -8.92
N SER A 131 7.80 -5.28 -7.97
CA SER A 131 8.63 -4.74 -6.90
C SER A 131 9.67 -5.74 -6.47
N VAL A 132 10.80 -5.22 -6.00
CA VAL A 132 11.85 -6.00 -5.34
C VAL A 132 12.00 -5.43 -3.95
N ALA A 133 11.65 -6.22 -2.94
CA ALA A 133 11.75 -5.85 -1.54
C ALA A 133 12.98 -6.46 -0.89
N GLY A 134 13.58 -5.73 0.04
CA GLY A 134 14.63 -6.20 0.93
C GLY A 134 14.15 -6.15 2.39
N GLY A 135 14.37 -7.23 3.13
CA GLY A 135 14.05 -7.33 4.55
C GLY A 135 15.04 -8.23 5.27
N THR A 136 15.12 -8.10 6.59
CA THR A 136 15.95 -8.98 7.43
C THR A 136 15.09 -10.11 7.99
N VAL A 137 15.50 -11.35 7.74
CA VAL A 137 14.88 -12.58 8.24
C VAL A 137 15.99 -13.40 8.90
N GLU A 138 15.82 -13.84 10.14
CA GLU A 138 16.85 -14.61 10.88
C GLU A 138 18.28 -14.00 10.88
N SER A 139 18.41 -12.68 10.81
CA SER A 139 19.69 -11.93 10.68
C SER A 139 20.35 -11.96 9.30
N GLU A 140 19.73 -12.56 8.30
CA GLU A 140 20.14 -12.50 6.89
C GLU A 140 19.26 -11.53 6.10
N PHE A 141 19.85 -10.85 5.12
CA PHE A 141 19.12 -9.94 4.24
C PHE A 141 18.63 -10.71 3.01
N GLU A 142 17.32 -10.71 2.79
CA GLU A 142 16.68 -11.39 1.66
C GLU A 142 16.05 -10.39 0.69
N LEU A 143 16.14 -10.69 -0.61
CA LEU A 143 15.48 -9.95 -1.68
C LEU A 143 14.32 -10.76 -2.27
N VAL A 144 13.11 -10.19 -2.23
CA VAL A 144 11.88 -10.86 -2.65
C VAL A 144 11.20 -10.08 -3.77
N PRO A 145 11.07 -10.65 -4.98
CA PRO A 145 10.27 -10.05 -6.04
C PRO A 145 8.77 -10.30 -5.83
N LEU A 146 7.94 -9.29 -6.11
CA LEU A 146 6.47 -9.38 -5.97
C LEU A 146 5.74 -8.65 -7.09
N ILE A 147 4.74 -9.30 -7.67
CA ILE A 147 3.78 -8.69 -8.59
C ILE A 147 2.64 -8.10 -7.77
N SER A 148 2.23 -6.88 -8.12
CA SER A 148 1.12 -6.16 -7.49
C SER A 148 0.00 -5.95 -8.50
N PHE A 149 -1.25 -5.97 -8.06
CA PHE A 149 -2.43 -5.65 -8.87
C PHE A 149 -3.49 -5.00 -8.00
N GLY A 150 -4.12 -3.94 -8.48
CA GLY A 150 -5.17 -3.30 -7.71
C GLY A 150 -5.96 -2.28 -8.51
N TYR A 151 -6.91 -1.66 -7.82
CA TYR A 151 -7.74 -0.58 -8.34
C TYR A 151 -7.58 0.64 -7.44
N GLN A 152 -7.39 1.81 -8.05
CA GLN A 152 -7.31 3.11 -7.40
C GLN A 152 -8.58 3.90 -7.72
N PHE A 153 -9.25 4.43 -6.70
CA PHE A 153 -10.51 5.18 -6.80
C PHE A 153 -10.31 6.69 -6.79
#